data_AF-A0A4Q8LQV2-F1
#
_entry.id   AF-A0A4Q8LQV2-F1
#
_cell.length_a   1.000
_cell.length_b   1.000
_cell.length_c   1.000
_cell.angle_alpha   90.00
_cell.angle_beta   90.00
_cell.angle_gamma   90.00
#
_symmetry.space_group_name_H-M   'P 1'
#
loop_
_entity.id
_entity.type
_entity.pdbx_description
1 polymer ?
#
loop_
_entity_poly.entity_id
_entity_poly.type
_entity_poly.pdbx_seq_one_letter_code
_entity_poly.pdbx_strand_id
1 'polypeptide(L)'
;MTDFHGLSVLARGAVRALHWRALLLWWASLSLVALVAALPLYALLDAQLSHAIDAPRYAHALSLLVLGEVVGGAAKDSGTVWGVLAALWGTALLWPWLTGVMVAAVRLGRGVRLFALAAEGMREYGRQLRLMLWSLLPLAPFVAAGVWLVHVARERRFDAVLESTVHWTERGALLAAVLLCLMPYLLTELTRARIAARDDSRSVVVHWWRALKLYLRRPLATWALSLAILVLGALLIAALGWLRIAASGAGWGDWWLALGVTQLITLAGGWLRLARLQVLAQLVDDDATRRAIEAEAWRYDEAA
;
A
#
# COMPACT_ATOMS: atom_id res chain seq x y z
N MET A 1 6.49 6.94 33.42
CA MET A 1 5.90 7.43 32.16
C MET A 1 6.90 7.20 31.06
N THR A 2 6.60 6.29 30.13
CA THR A 2 7.56 5.82 29.12
C THR A 2 7.56 6.75 27.92
N ASP A 3 8.69 7.45 27.78
CA ASP A 3 9.15 8.21 26.63
C ASP A 3 9.16 7.36 25.36
N PHE A 4 7.98 7.11 24.79
CA PHE A 4 7.85 6.61 23.43
C PHE A 4 8.24 7.76 22.51
N HIS A 5 9.55 7.91 22.27
CA HIS A 5 10.09 8.84 21.30
C HIS A 5 9.64 8.35 19.92
N GLY A 6 8.40 8.67 19.53
CA GLY A 6 7.77 8.19 18.30
C GLY A 6 8.62 8.49 17.07
N LEU A 7 9.32 9.62 17.08
CA LEU A 7 10.32 9.98 16.08
C LEU A 7 11.46 8.96 15.96
N SER A 8 11.98 8.45 17.08
CA SER A 8 13.03 7.42 17.07
C SER A 8 12.54 6.09 16.51
N VAL A 9 11.29 5.71 16.80
CA VAL A 9 10.66 4.49 16.27
C VAL A 9 10.44 4.62 14.77
N LEU A 10 9.93 5.77 14.32
CA LEU A 10 9.74 6.10 12.92
C LEU A 10 11.08 6.10 12.17
N ALA A 11 12.09 6.79 12.69
CA ALA A 11 13.42 6.86 12.08
C ALA A 11 14.09 5.48 12.00
N ARG A 12 14.08 4.71 13.10
CA ARG A 12 14.62 3.33 13.09
C ARG A 12 13.87 2.44 12.11
N GLY A 13 12.54 2.52 12.07
CA GLY A 13 11.73 1.74 11.14
C GLY A 13 11.99 2.09 9.67
N ALA A 14 12.04 3.39 9.36
CA ALA A 14 12.39 3.94 8.06
C ALA A 14 13.78 3.49 7.59
N VAL A 15 14.79 3.56 8.46
CA VAL A 15 16.15 3.13 8.15
C VAL A 15 16.23 1.60 8.01
N ARG A 16 15.56 0.84 8.89
CA ARG A 16 15.47 -0.63 8.79
C ARG A 16 14.81 -1.10 7.49
N ALA A 17 13.91 -0.28 6.94
CA ALA A 17 13.28 -0.54 5.66
C ALA A 17 14.14 -0.25 4.43
N LEU A 18 15.32 0.38 4.57
CA LEU A 18 16.36 0.32 3.53
C LEU A 18 17.00 -1.08 3.51
N HIS A 19 16.22 -2.06 3.07
CA HIS A 19 16.64 -3.42 2.83
C HIS A 19 16.74 -3.63 1.33
N TRP A 20 17.90 -3.32 0.78
CA TRP A 20 18.12 -3.25 -0.67
C TRP A 20 17.71 -4.54 -1.40
N ARG A 21 17.82 -5.71 -0.76
CA ARG A 21 17.44 -7.00 -1.35
C ARG A 21 15.94 -7.15 -1.47
N ALA A 22 15.20 -6.77 -0.42
CA ALA A 22 13.74 -6.76 -0.46
C ALA A 22 13.21 -5.73 -1.47
N LEU A 23 13.84 -4.56 -1.51
CA LEU A 23 13.51 -3.50 -2.47
C LEU A 23 13.84 -3.90 -3.91
N LEU A 24 14.94 -4.64 -4.14
CA LEU A 24 15.28 -5.18 -5.45
C LEU A 24 14.23 -6.20 -5.92
N LEU A 25 13.79 -7.13 -5.05
CA LEU A 25 12.73 -8.08 -5.39
C LEU A 25 11.41 -7.36 -5.68
N TRP A 26 11.05 -6.37 -4.86
CA TRP A 26 9.88 -5.53 -5.11
C TRP A 26 9.92 -4.83 -6.46
N TRP A 27 11.04 -4.16 -6.74
CA TRP A 27 11.26 -3.44 -7.99
C TRP A 27 11.24 -4.38 -9.20
N ALA A 28 11.99 -5.48 -9.17
CA ALA A 28 12.06 -6.43 -10.27
C ALA A 28 10.69 -7.03 -10.59
N SER A 29 9.94 -7.41 -9.55
CA SER A 29 8.60 -7.97 -9.69
C SER A 29 7.58 -6.99 -10.26
N LEU A 30 7.55 -5.74 -9.78
CA LEU A 30 6.64 -4.75 -10.35
C LEU A 30 7.07 -4.29 -11.75
N SER A 31 8.37 -4.25 -12.03
CA SER A 31 8.89 -3.95 -13.36
C SER A 31 8.52 -5.03 -14.36
N LEU A 32 8.57 -6.30 -13.96
CA LEU A 32 8.12 -7.42 -14.79
C LEU A 32 6.62 -7.28 -15.13
N VAL A 33 5.77 -6.99 -14.15
CA VAL A 33 4.34 -6.80 -14.41
C VAL A 33 4.09 -5.56 -15.27
N ALA A 34 4.81 -4.47 -15.02
CA ALA A 34 4.73 -3.26 -15.84
C ALA A 34 5.14 -3.55 -17.30
N LEU A 35 6.17 -4.37 -17.52
CA LEU A 35 6.59 -4.77 -18.87
C LEU A 35 5.50 -5.57 -19.59
N VAL A 36 4.89 -6.54 -18.90
CA VAL A 36 3.77 -7.33 -19.45
C VAL A 36 2.57 -6.43 -19.78
N ALA A 37 2.27 -5.44 -18.93
CA ALA A 37 1.20 -4.48 -19.16
C ALA A 37 1.52 -3.46 -20.26
N ALA A 38 2.79 -3.10 -20.44
CA ALA A 38 3.22 -2.10 -21.40
C ALA A 38 3.09 -2.58 -22.85
N LEU A 39 3.27 -3.88 -23.12
CA LEU A 39 3.17 -4.44 -24.47
C LEU A 39 1.81 -4.22 -25.15
N PRO A 40 0.66 -4.63 -24.58
CA PRO A 40 -0.64 -4.40 -25.20
C PRO A 40 -0.98 -2.91 -25.28
N LEU A 41 -0.55 -2.13 -24.29
CA LEU A 41 -0.76 -0.69 -24.30
C LEU A 41 0.04 0.00 -25.41
N TYR A 42 1.29 -0.42 -25.64
CA TYR A 42 2.11 0.07 -26.73
C TYR A 42 1.50 -0.29 -28.08
N ALA A 43 1.05 -1.54 -28.26
CA ALA A 43 0.40 -1.97 -29.50
C ALA A 43 -0.89 -1.17 -29.78
N LEU A 44 -1.71 -0.90 -28.75
CA LEU A 44 -2.89 -0.07 -28.86
C LEU A 44 -2.54 1.37 -29.25
N LEU A 45 -1.55 1.96 -28.58
CA LEU A 45 -1.11 3.33 -28.87
C LEU A 45 -0.52 3.43 -30.27
N ASP A 46 0.30 2.46 -30.68
CA ASP A 46 0.87 2.39 -32.02
C ASP A 46 -0.25 2.30 -33.08
N ALA A 47 -1.22 1.42 -32.93
CA ALA A 47 -2.34 1.29 -33.86
C ALA A 47 -3.17 2.58 -34.02
N GLN A 48 -3.28 3.39 -32.97
CA GLN A 48 -4.11 4.61 -32.95
C GLN A 48 -3.34 5.88 -33.34
N LEU A 49 -2.06 5.97 -32.97
CA LEU A 49 -1.27 7.20 -33.08
C LEU A 49 -0.25 7.17 -34.23
N SER A 50 0.23 6.00 -34.66
CA SER A 50 1.22 5.91 -35.74
C SER A 50 0.71 6.39 -37.10
N HIS A 51 -0.61 6.52 -37.26
CA HIS A 51 -1.26 6.99 -38.49
C HIS A 51 -1.90 8.38 -38.33
N ALA A 52 -1.84 8.98 -37.14
CA ALA A 52 -2.38 10.31 -36.89
C ALA A 52 -1.36 11.38 -37.30
N ILE A 53 -1.76 12.26 -38.23
CA ILE A 53 -0.95 13.39 -38.72
C ILE A 53 -0.53 14.34 -37.57
N ASP A 54 -1.31 14.40 -36.48
CA ASP A 54 -1.07 15.21 -35.29
C ASP A 54 -0.36 14.48 -34.12
N ALA A 55 0.25 13.31 -34.34
CA ALA A 55 0.96 12.54 -33.30
C ALA A 55 1.92 13.36 -32.39
N PRO A 56 2.69 14.35 -32.90
CA PRO A 56 3.56 15.19 -32.07
C PRO A 56 2.80 16.10 -31.10
N ARG A 57 1.57 16.51 -31.46
CA ARG A 57 0.73 17.38 -30.61
C ARG A 57 0.13 16.62 -29.42
N TYR A 58 -0.25 15.36 -29.62
CA TYR A 58 -0.76 14.51 -28.54
C TYR A 58 0.31 14.17 -27.49
N ALA A 59 1.59 14.16 -27.87
CA ALA A 59 2.70 13.94 -26.93
C ALA A 59 2.84 15.06 -25.89
N HIS A 60 2.43 16.29 -26.21
CA HIS A 60 2.55 17.45 -25.31
C HIS A 60 1.28 17.73 -24.48
N ALA A 61 0.13 17.18 -24.86
CA ALA A 61 -1.14 17.43 -24.18
C ALA A 61 -2.06 16.21 -24.20
N LEU A 62 -1.61 15.12 -23.58
CA LEU A 62 -2.47 13.94 -23.35
C LEU A 62 -3.59 14.33 -22.38
N SER A 63 -4.74 14.72 -22.92
CA SER A 63 -5.91 15.08 -22.13
C SER A 63 -6.61 13.83 -21.60
N LEU A 64 -7.24 13.94 -20.42
CA LEU A 64 -8.06 12.87 -19.84
C LEU A 64 -9.17 12.38 -20.79
N LEU A 65 -9.63 13.27 -21.68
CA LEU A 65 -10.63 12.96 -22.70
C LEU A 65 -10.08 12.01 -23.78
N VAL A 66 -8.89 12.32 -24.31
CA VAL A 66 -8.20 11.46 -25.29
C VAL A 66 -7.85 10.10 -24.67
N LEU A 67 -7.46 10.08 -23.40
CA LEU A 67 -7.27 8.85 -22.64
C LEU A 67 -8.56 8.02 -22.54
N GLY A 68 -9.70 8.66 -22.31
CA GLY A 68 -11.02 8.01 -22.30
C GLY A 68 -11.41 7.39 -23.65
N GLU A 69 -11.12 8.08 -24.75
CA GLU A 69 -11.35 7.56 -26.10
C GLU A 69 -10.45 6.38 -26.44
N VAL A 70 -9.15 6.46 -26.10
CA VAL A 70 -8.19 5.36 -26.26
C VAL A 70 -8.63 4.14 -25.45
N VAL A 71 -9.07 4.32 -24.20
CA VAL A 71 -9.59 3.23 -23.35
C VAL A 71 -10.89 2.66 -23.89
N GLY A 72 -11.80 3.49 -24.40
CA GLY A 72 -13.04 3.05 -25.05
C GLY A 72 -12.79 2.26 -26.33
N GLY A 73 -11.74 2.60 -27.09
CA GLY A 73 -11.24 1.82 -28.22
C GLY A 73 -10.60 0.49 -27.80
N ALA A 74 -9.77 0.52 -26.74
CA ALA A 74 -9.09 -0.64 -26.17
C ALA A 74 -10.06 -1.74 -25.75
N ALA A 75 -11.22 -1.38 -25.19
CA ALA A 75 -12.24 -2.32 -24.73
C ALA A 75 -12.86 -3.15 -25.86
N LYS A 76 -12.73 -2.71 -27.13
CA LYS A 76 -13.23 -3.41 -28.31
C LYS A 76 -12.23 -4.41 -28.87
N ASP A 77 -10.95 -4.29 -28.53
CA ASP A 77 -9.92 -5.24 -28.91
C ASP A 77 -9.75 -6.31 -27.83
N SER A 78 -10.12 -7.55 -28.17
CA SER A 78 -9.98 -8.69 -27.27
C SER A 78 -8.54 -8.92 -26.83
N GLY A 79 -7.53 -8.65 -27.68
CA GLY A 79 -6.12 -8.82 -27.35
C GLY A 79 -5.66 -7.89 -26.23
N THR A 80 -6.04 -6.61 -26.33
CA THR A 80 -5.76 -5.60 -25.31
C THR A 80 -6.46 -5.91 -23.98
N VAL A 81 -7.73 -6.34 -24.02
CA VAL A 81 -8.47 -6.75 -22.81
C VAL A 81 -7.77 -7.93 -22.11
N TRP A 82 -7.40 -8.97 -22.85
CA TRP A 82 -6.68 -10.12 -22.28
C TRP A 82 -5.31 -9.74 -21.71
N GLY A 83 -4.59 -8.83 -22.38
CA GLY A 83 -3.31 -8.30 -21.89
C GLY A 83 -3.44 -7.54 -20.56
N VAL A 84 -4.45 -6.68 -20.44
CA VAL A 84 -4.76 -5.96 -19.19
C VAL A 84 -5.17 -6.95 -18.08
N LEU A 85 -6.03 -7.92 -18.39
CA LEU A 85 -6.44 -8.94 -17.42
C LEU A 85 -5.24 -9.77 -16.94
N ALA A 86 -4.35 -10.18 -17.84
CA ALA A 86 -3.14 -10.92 -17.49
C ALA A 86 -2.23 -10.12 -16.55
N ALA A 87 -2.06 -8.82 -16.79
CA ALA A 87 -1.30 -7.94 -15.91
C ALA A 87 -1.97 -7.76 -14.53
N LEU A 88 -3.31 -7.64 -14.49
CA LEU A 88 -4.06 -7.55 -13.24
C LEU A 88 -3.95 -8.83 -12.41
N TRP A 89 -4.16 -10.00 -13.04
CA TRP A 89 -3.99 -11.29 -12.39
C TRP A 89 -2.55 -11.52 -11.94
N GLY A 90 -1.57 -11.18 -12.79
CA GLY A 90 -0.16 -11.22 -12.45
C GLY A 90 0.16 -10.38 -11.22
N THR A 91 -0.34 -9.14 -11.16
CA THR A 91 -0.20 -8.27 -9.98
C THR A 91 -0.83 -8.90 -8.75
N ALA A 92 -2.06 -9.39 -8.88
CA ALA A 92 -2.84 -9.97 -7.77
C ALA A 92 -2.15 -11.22 -7.18
N LEU A 93 -1.61 -12.10 -8.02
CA LEU A 93 -0.88 -13.30 -7.60
C LEU A 93 0.52 -12.97 -7.03
N LEU A 94 1.18 -11.96 -7.56
CA LEU A 94 2.51 -11.56 -7.08
C LEU A 94 2.46 -10.87 -5.73
N TRP A 95 1.33 -10.25 -5.40
CA TRP A 95 1.16 -9.45 -4.18
C TRP A 95 1.31 -10.24 -2.87
N PRO A 96 0.73 -11.44 -2.69
CA PRO A 96 1.01 -12.30 -1.55
C PRO A 96 2.49 -12.67 -1.41
N TRP A 97 3.17 -13.00 -2.52
CA TRP A 97 4.60 -13.32 -2.50
C TRP A 97 5.44 -12.12 -2.07
N LEU A 98 5.20 -10.94 -2.66
CA LEU A 98 5.87 -9.69 -2.29
C LEU A 98 5.65 -9.33 -0.82
N THR A 99 4.43 -9.53 -0.32
CA THR A 99 4.13 -9.36 1.10
C THR A 99 4.94 -10.33 1.95
N GLY A 100 5.02 -11.60 1.55
CA GLY A 100 5.81 -12.62 2.22
C GLY A 100 7.29 -12.25 2.30
N VAL A 101 7.86 -11.74 1.21
CA VAL A 101 9.23 -11.21 1.16
C VAL A 101 9.43 -10.08 2.18
N MET A 102 8.48 -9.14 2.27
CA MET A 102 8.58 -8.02 3.23
C MET A 102 8.48 -8.51 4.69
N VAL A 103 7.58 -9.45 4.98
CA VAL A 103 7.46 -10.09 6.29
C VAL A 103 8.75 -10.83 6.66
N ALA A 104 9.33 -11.59 5.72
CA ALA A 104 10.61 -12.27 5.91
C ALA A 104 11.76 -11.29 6.10
N ALA A 105 11.77 -10.15 5.40
CA ALA A 105 12.79 -9.11 5.53
C ALA A 105 12.77 -8.44 6.92
N VAL A 106 11.58 -8.27 7.50
CA VAL A 106 11.44 -7.79 8.89
C VAL A 106 11.96 -8.84 9.87
N ARG A 107 11.55 -10.11 9.71
CA ARG A 107 11.89 -11.21 10.62
C ARG A 107 13.38 -11.54 10.64
N LEU A 108 14.00 -11.64 9.45
CA LEU A 108 15.36 -12.14 9.31
C LEU A 108 16.42 -11.02 9.21
N GLY A 109 15.98 -9.77 9.06
CA GLY A 109 16.86 -8.61 8.97
C GLY A 109 17.73 -8.57 7.70
N ARG A 110 18.77 -7.72 7.72
CA ARG A 110 19.58 -7.36 6.53
C ARG A 110 20.59 -8.41 6.06
N GLY A 111 20.90 -9.41 6.89
CA GLY A 111 21.95 -10.40 6.60
C GLY A 111 21.57 -11.49 5.59
N VAL A 112 20.29 -11.62 5.25
CA VAL A 112 19.79 -12.73 4.42
C VAL A 112 20.20 -12.61 2.95
N ARG A 113 20.47 -13.74 2.30
CA ARG A 113 20.78 -13.83 0.86
C ARG A 113 19.51 -13.61 0.02
N LEU A 114 19.64 -13.08 -1.20
CA LEU A 114 18.52 -12.65 -2.04
C LEU A 114 17.56 -13.81 -2.34
N PHE A 115 18.12 -14.95 -2.76
CA PHE A 115 17.35 -16.16 -3.06
C PHE A 115 16.75 -16.80 -1.80
N ALA A 116 17.45 -16.74 -0.67
CA ALA A 116 16.89 -17.21 0.60
C ALA A 116 15.71 -16.33 1.04
N LEU A 117 15.78 -15.01 0.81
CA LEU A 117 14.69 -14.09 1.06
C LEU A 117 13.49 -14.35 0.13
N ALA A 118 13.75 -14.61 -1.16
CA ALA A 118 12.72 -14.98 -2.13
C ALA A 118 12.03 -16.31 -1.79
N ALA A 119 12.81 -17.31 -1.36
CA ALA A 119 12.30 -18.61 -0.93
C ALA A 119 11.47 -18.49 0.36
N GLU A 120 11.90 -17.68 1.32
CA GLU A 120 11.11 -17.38 2.52
C GLU A 120 9.81 -16.64 2.17
N GLY A 121 9.85 -15.73 1.19
CA GLY A 121 8.64 -15.12 0.65
C GLY A 121 7.65 -16.14 0.07
N MET A 122 8.16 -17.17 -0.61
CA MET A 122 7.33 -18.27 -1.12
C MET A 122 6.78 -19.16 -0.01
N ARG A 123 7.56 -19.42 1.05
CA ARG A 123 7.10 -20.15 2.23
C ARG A 123 5.93 -19.44 2.93
N GLU A 124 5.94 -18.12 2.91
CA GLU A 124 4.86 -17.28 3.44
C GLU A 124 3.66 -17.11 2.50
N TYR A 125 3.78 -17.51 1.22
CA TYR A 125 2.80 -17.24 0.18
C TYR A 125 1.39 -17.67 0.56
N GLY A 126 1.21 -18.94 0.93
CA GLY A 126 -0.10 -19.48 1.29
C GLY A 126 -0.70 -18.80 2.53
N ARG A 127 0.14 -18.38 3.48
CA ARG A 127 -0.29 -17.66 4.68
C ARG A 127 -0.76 -16.24 4.32
N GLN A 128 0.00 -15.52 3.49
CA GLN A 128 -0.35 -14.17 3.03
C GLN A 128 -1.54 -14.16 2.08
N LEU A 129 -1.70 -15.18 1.24
CA LEU A 129 -2.86 -15.34 0.36
C LEU A 129 -4.14 -15.56 1.19
N ARG A 130 -4.10 -16.46 2.19
CA ARG A 130 -5.22 -16.65 3.11
C ARG A 130 -5.54 -15.36 3.88
N LEU A 131 -4.53 -14.62 4.32
CA LEU A 131 -4.76 -13.33 4.99
C LEU A 131 -5.36 -12.29 4.03
N MET A 132 -4.93 -12.27 2.76
CA MET A 132 -5.52 -11.40 1.74
C MET A 132 -7.01 -11.71 1.58
N LEU A 133 -7.36 -12.98 1.33
CA LEU A 133 -8.76 -13.41 1.21
C LEU A 133 -9.55 -13.12 2.49
N TRP A 134 -8.97 -13.42 3.66
CA TRP A 134 -9.59 -13.15 4.95
C TRP A 134 -9.81 -11.65 5.20
N SER A 135 -8.93 -10.78 4.69
CA SER A 135 -9.05 -9.33 4.85
C SER A 135 -10.18 -8.72 4.02
N LEU A 136 -10.66 -9.39 2.97
CA LEU A 136 -11.84 -8.93 2.22
C LEU A 136 -13.12 -9.02 3.06
N LEU A 137 -13.22 -10.02 3.94
CA LEU A 137 -14.41 -10.24 4.77
C LEU A 137 -14.70 -9.07 5.74
N PRO A 138 -13.75 -8.60 6.57
CA PRO A 138 -13.96 -7.42 7.40
C PRO A 138 -13.96 -6.13 6.59
N LEU A 139 -13.48 -6.10 5.33
CA LEU A 139 -13.52 -4.89 4.51
C LEU A 139 -14.93 -4.58 4.00
N ALA A 140 -15.70 -5.60 3.62
CA ALA A 140 -17.04 -5.47 3.07
C ALA A 140 -18.00 -4.56 3.89
N PRO A 141 -18.19 -4.77 5.22
CA PRO A 141 -19.09 -3.92 6.00
C PRO A 141 -18.61 -2.46 6.11
N PHE A 142 -17.30 -2.21 6.14
CA PHE A 142 -16.76 -0.85 6.21
C PHE A 142 -16.93 -0.11 4.89
N VAL A 143 -16.76 -0.80 3.76
CA VAL A 143 -17.05 -0.23 2.44
C VAL A 143 -18.54 0.07 2.29
N ALA A 144 -19.41 -0.87 2.67
CA ALA A 144 -20.86 -0.66 2.63
C ALA A 144 -21.30 0.54 3.48
N ALA A 145 -20.77 0.65 4.71
CA ALA A 145 -21.03 1.78 5.58
C ALA A 145 -20.47 3.11 5.02
N GLY A 146 -19.30 3.09 4.37
CA GLY A 146 -18.73 4.27 3.71
C GLY A 146 -19.58 4.75 2.53
N VAL A 147 -20.06 3.83 1.69
CA VAL A 147 -20.97 4.14 0.57
C VAL A 147 -22.29 4.70 1.10
N TRP A 148 -22.86 4.07 2.13
CA TRP A 148 -24.09 4.53 2.77
C TRP A 148 -23.94 5.95 3.34
N LEU A 149 -22.83 6.25 4.02
CA LEU A 149 -22.56 7.58 4.57
C LEU A 149 -22.50 8.66 3.48
N VAL A 150 -21.83 8.37 2.37
CA VAL A 150 -21.75 9.29 1.22
C VAL A 150 -23.12 9.46 0.56
N HIS A 151 -23.93 8.40 0.49
CA HIS A 151 -25.29 8.48 -0.04
C HIS A 151 -26.18 9.39 0.81
N VAL A 152 -26.21 9.19 2.14
CA VAL A 152 -26.97 10.03 3.08
C VAL A 152 -26.51 11.49 3.01
N ALA A 153 -25.20 11.74 2.88
CA ALA A 153 -24.68 13.10 2.73
C ALA A 153 -25.13 13.77 1.42
N ARG A 154 -25.31 12.99 0.34
CA ARG A 154 -25.82 13.48 -0.94
C ARG A 154 -27.33 13.75 -0.89
N GLU A 155 -28.11 12.91 -0.22
CA GLU A 155 -29.55 13.14 -0.04
C GLU A 155 -29.83 14.46 0.70
N ARG A 156 -29.05 14.75 1.76
CA ARG A 156 -29.15 16.02 2.50
C ARG A 156 -28.78 17.27 1.69
N ARG A 157 -28.29 17.13 0.46
CA ARG A 157 -28.09 18.28 -0.45
C ARG A 157 -29.42 18.88 -0.91
N PHE A 158 -30.47 18.08 -1.01
CA PHE A 158 -31.76 18.55 -1.50
C PHE A 158 -32.51 19.40 -0.47
N ASP A 159 -32.17 19.27 0.82
CA ASP A 159 -32.80 20.01 1.93
C ASP A 159 -32.02 21.26 2.36
N ALA A 160 -30.84 21.52 1.78
CA ALA A 160 -29.94 22.57 2.26
C ALA A 160 -30.13 23.88 1.48
N VAL A 161 -30.59 24.93 2.18
CA VAL A 161 -30.84 26.28 1.64
C VAL A 161 -29.54 27.05 1.30
N LEU A 162 -28.38 26.61 1.79
CA LEU A 162 -27.10 27.29 1.58
C LEU A 162 -26.02 26.34 1.02
N GLU A 163 -25.45 26.71 -0.13
CA GLU A 163 -24.47 25.92 -0.88
C GLU A 163 -23.14 25.69 -0.14
N SER A 164 -22.75 26.63 0.74
CA SER A 164 -21.54 26.50 1.56
C SER A 164 -21.63 25.36 2.58
N THR A 165 -22.82 25.10 3.13
CA THR A 165 -23.03 24.03 4.14
C THR A 165 -22.98 22.65 3.49
N VAL A 166 -23.47 22.55 2.26
CA VAL A 166 -23.42 21.32 1.44
C VAL A 166 -21.99 20.87 1.16
N HIS A 167 -21.07 21.82 0.95
CA HIS A 167 -19.70 21.46 0.59
C HIS A 167 -18.90 20.91 1.78
N TRP A 168 -19.13 21.43 2.99
CA TRP A 168 -18.48 20.92 4.20
C TRP A 168 -19.04 19.56 4.65
N THR A 169 -20.35 19.34 4.52
CA THR A 169 -20.97 18.05 4.88
C THR A 169 -20.52 16.93 3.95
N GLU A 170 -20.44 17.19 2.64
CA GLU A 170 -19.93 16.21 1.68
C GLU A 170 -18.44 15.90 1.91
N ARG A 171 -17.59 16.92 2.09
CA ARG A 171 -16.17 16.71 2.39
C ARG A 171 -15.97 15.95 3.70
N GLY A 172 -16.78 16.25 4.71
CA GLY A 172 -16.79 15.53 5.99
C GLY A 172 -17.20 14.06 5.83
N ALA A 173 -18.24 13.77 5.04
CA ALA A 173 -18.67 12.42 4.75
C ALA A 173 -17.63 11.63 3.95
N LEU A 174 -16.97 12.26 2.96
CA LEU A 174 -15.87 11.64 2.22
C LEU A 174 -14.68 11.34 3.15
N LEU A 175 -14.29 12.27 4.01
CA LEU A 175 -13.22 12.06 4.98
C LEU A 175 -13.55 10.90 5.93
N ALA A 176 -14.77 10.88 6.46
CA ALA A 176 -15.25 9.80 7.32
C ALA A 176 -15.26 8.45 6.60
N ALA A 177 -15.71 8.39 5.34
CA ALA A 177 -15.67 7.18 4.52
C ALA A 177 -14.23 6.69 4.29
N VAL A 178 -13.28 7.58 4.02
CA VAL A 178 -11.85 7.24 3.88
C VAL A 178 -11.30 6.67 5.18
N LEU A 179 -11.56 7.31 6.32
CA LEU A 179 -11.10 6.84 7.62
C LEU A 179 -11.69 5.46 7.96
N LEU A 180 -12.97 5.25 7.65
CA LEU A 180 -13.66 3.98 7.86
C LEU A 180 -13.04 2.86 7.00
N CYS A 181 -12.77 3.12 5.73
CA CYS A 181 -12.07 2.18 4.85
C CYS A 181 -10.61 1.91 5.29
N LEU A 182 -9.96 2.88 5.95
CA LEU A 182 -8.59 2.72 6.43
C LEU A 182 -8.49 1.79 7.66
N MET A 183 -9.55 1.66 8.47
CA MET A 183 -9.57 0.76 9.63
C MET A 183 -9.24 -0.71 9.29
N PRO A 184 -9.99 -1.40 8.42
CA PRO A 184 -9.71 -2.80 8.09
C PRO A 184 -8.35 -2.97 7.39
N TYR A 185 -7.91 -1.94 6.66
CA TYR A 185 -6.58 -1.90 6.06
C TYR A 185 -5.47 -1.90 7.12
N LEU A 186 -5.55 -1.00 8.10
CA LEU A 186 -4.56 -0.93 9.19
C LEU A 186 -4.56 -2.18 10.05
N LEU A 187 -5.72 -2.78 10.30
CA LEU A 187 -5.81 -4.06 11.01
C LEU A 187 -5.10 -5.18 10.25
N THR A 188 -5.23 -5.22 8.92
CA THR A 188 -4.54 -6.20 8.07
C THR A 188 -3.03 -5.99 8.08
N GLU A 189 -2.57 -4.75 7.98
CA GLU A 189 -1.14 -4.41 8.06
C GLU A 189 -0.55 -4.71 9.44
N LEU A 190 -1.30 -4.44 10.53
CA LEU A 190 -0.91 -4.80 11.88
C LEU A 190 -0.83 -6.32 12.08
N THR A 191 -1.73 -7.07 11.46
CA THR A 191 -1.68 -8.55 11.46
C THR A 191 -0.42 -9.05 10.76
N ARG A 192 -0.04 -8.46 9.62
CA ARG A 192 1.22 -8.78 8.91
C ARG A 192 2.44 -8.44 9.76
N ALA A 193 2.43 -7.29 10.41
CA ALA A 193 3.50 -6.86 11.31
C ALA A 193 3.66 -7.82 12.50
N ARG A 194 2.54 -8.31 13.05
CA ARG A 194 2.54 -9.33 14.10
C ARG A 194 3.16 -10.64 13.62
N ILE A 195 2.77 -11.13 12.45
CA ILE A 195 3.33 -12.35 11.87
C ILE A 195 4.85 -12.20 11.67
N ALA A 196 5.31 -11.00 11.28
CA ALA A 196 6.72 -10.70 11.10
C ALA A 196 7.51 -10.65 12.41
N ALA A 197 6.96 -10.01 13.44
CA ALA A 197 7.60 -9.86 14.74
C ALA A 197 7.57 -11.16 15.57
N ARG A 198 6.46 -11.90 15.52
CA ARG A 198 6.20 -13.08 16.36
C ARG A 198 5.52 -14.18 15.57
N ASP A 199 6.30 -15.18 15.19
CA ASP A 199 5.80 -16.40 14.54
C ASP A 199 5.33 -17.43 15.59
N ASP A 200 4.37 -17.04 16.44
CA ASP A 200 3.92 -17.80 17.61
C ASP A 200 2.74 -18.76 17.33
N SER A 201 2.22 -18.78 16.10
CA SER A 201 1.04 -19.57 15.70
C SER A 201 1.01 -19.80 14.19
N ARG A 202 0.55 -20.99 13.78
CA ARG A 202 0.28 -21.32 12.37
C ARG A 202 -1.04 -20.74 11.85
N SER A 203 -2.00 -20.44 12.74
CA SER A 203 -3.33 -19.94 12.36
C SER A 203 -3.34 -18.43 12.13
N VAL A 204 -3.78 -18.03 10.94
CA VAL A 204 -3.94 -16.62 10.55
C VAL A 204 -5.01 -15.92 11.41
N VAL A 205 -6.10 -16.64 11.71
CA VAL A 205 -7.22 -16.09 12.49
C VAL A 205 -6.77 -15.73 13.91
N VAL A 206 -5.89 -16.54 14.51
CA VAL A 206 -5.32 -16.26 15.84
C VAL A 206 -4.48 -14.99 15.81
N HIS A 207 -3.64 -14.81 14.78
CA HIS A 207 -2.85 -13.58 14.60
C HIS A 207 -3.73 -12.37 14.39
N TRP A 208 -4.77 -12.50 13.56
CA TRP A 208 -5.73 -11.44 13.29
C TRP A 208 -6.48 -11.02 14.55
N TRP A 209 -6.97 -11.97 15.35
CA TRP A 209 -7.65 -11.69 16.61
C TRP A 209 -6.74 -11.01 17.64
N ARG A 210 -5.48 -11.46 17.74
CA ARG A 210 -4.48 -10.82 18.61
C ARG A 210 -4.13 -9.41 18.13
N ALA A 211 -4.04 -9.19 16.81
CA ALA A 211 -3.84 -7.87 16.23
C ALA A 211 -5.06 -6.96 16.46
N LEU A 212 -6.29 -7.49 16.38
CA LEU A 212 -7.50 -6.74 16.71
C LEU A 212 -7.52 -6.29 18.17
N LYS A 213 -7.15 -7.17 19.11
CA LYS A 213 -7.02 -6.80 20.52
C LYS A 213 -5.99 -5.69 20.72
N LEU A 214 -4.84 -5.74 20.04
CA LEU A 214 -3.84 -4.68 20.08
C LEU A 214 -4.39 -3.37 19.50
N TYR A 215 -5.06 -3.44 18.35
CA TYR A 215 -5.67 -2.30 17.67
C TYR A 215 -6.68 -1.58 18.57
N LEU A 216 -7.55 -2.34 19.27
CA LEU A 216 -8.55 -1.78 20.18
C LEU A 216 -7.95 -1.19 21.46
N ARG A 217 -6.80 -1.72 21.93
CA ARG A 217 -6.09 -1.20 23.11
C ARG A 217 -5.27 0.04 22.81
N ARG A 218 -4.70 0.13 21.60
CA ARG A 218 -3.80 1.21 21.17
C ARG A 218 -4.18 1.77 19.81
N PRO A 219 -5.42 2.27 19.64
CA PRO A 219 -5.88 2.76 18.34
C PRO A 219 -5.06 3.98 17.91
N LEU A 220 -4.86 4.96 18.81
CA LEU A 220 -4.13 6.19 18.52
C LEU A 220 -2.68 5.93 18.10
N ALA A 221 -1.97 5.02 18.77
CA ALA A 221 -0.59 4.70 18.41
C ALA A 221 -0.49 4.00 17.05
N THR A 222 -1.41 3.06 16.77
CA THR A 222 -1.44 2.36 15.48
C THR A 222 -1.72 3.32 14.33
N TRP A 223 -2.68 4.23 14.52
CA TRP A 223 -3.05 5.26 13.56
C TRP A 223 -1.94 6.28 13.37
N ALA A 224 -1.43 6.88 14.45
CA ALA A 224 -0.41 7.92 14.39
C ALA A 224 0.86 7.42 13.67
N LEU A 225 1.35 6.23 14.02
CA LEU A 225 2.55 5.66 13.39
C LEU A 225 2.31 5.31 11.92
N SER A 226 1.16 4.72 11.59
CA SER A 226 0.82 4.35 10.21
C SER A 226 0.56 5.57 9.32
N LEU A 227 -0.07 6.62 9.85
CA LEU A 227 -0.30 7.86 9.13
C LEU A 227 1.00 8.66 8.96
N ALA A 228 1.86 8.72 9.99
CA ALA A 228 3.14 9.42 9.89
C ALA A 228 4.01 8.85 8.76
N ILE A 229 4.13 7.52 8.68
CA ILE A 229 4.91 6.90 7.59
C ILE A 229 4.19 7.03 6.24
N LEU A 230 2.85 6.95 6.21
CA LEU A 230 2.06 7.16 5.00
C LEU A 230 2.28 8.55 4.42
N VAL A 231 2.20 9.59 5.26
CA VAL A 231 2.44 10.99 4.85
C VAL A 231 3.88 11.15 4.35
N LEU A 232 4.86 10.62 5.08
CA LEU A 232 6.27 10.69 4.65
C LEU A 232 6.50 10.04 3.28
N GLY A 233 5.96 8.84 3.06
CA GLY A 233 6.06 8.16 1.77
C GLY A 233 5.27 8.86 0.66
N ALA A 234 4.09 9.40 0.97
CA ALA A 234 3.28 10.14 0.00
C ALA A 234 3.98 11.42 -0.44
N LEU A 235 4.61 12.15 0.48
CA LEU A 235 5.41 13.34 0.15
C LEU A 235 6.61 12.99 -0.74
N LEU A 236 7.31 11.89 -0.44
CA LEU A 236 8.42 11.41 -1.28
C LEU A 236 7.94 11.05 -2.69
N ILE A 237 6.87 10.27 -2.81
CA ILE A 237 6.29 9.87 -4.09
C ILE A 237 5.78 11.09 -4.86
N ALA A 238 5.14 12.05 -4.19
CA ALA A 238 4.66 13.28 -4.81
C ALA A 238 5.82 14.15 -5.32
N ALA A 239 6.89 14.29 -4.56
CA ALA A 239 8.10 15.03 -4.99
C ALA A 239 8.75 14.38 -6.21
N LEU A 240 8.86 13.04 -6.22
CA LEU A 240 9.36 12.31 -7.39
C LEU A 240 8.38 12.40 -8.58
N GLY A 241 7.07 12.38 -8.33
CA GLY A 241 6.05 12.56 -9.35
C GLY A 241 6.11 13.95 -9.99
N TRP A 242 6.34 14.98 -9.20
CA TRP A 242 6.58 16.33 -9.70
C TRP A 242 7.81 16.39 -10.60
N LEU A 243 8.93 15.79 -10.16
CA LEU A 243 10.15 15.68 -10.98
C LEU A 243 9.89 14.89 -12.27
N ARG A 244 9.06 13.85 -12.23
CA ARG A 244 8.69 13.05 -13.40
C ARG A 244 7.89 13.84 -14.43
N ILE A 245 7.05 14.78 -13.99
CA ILE A 245 6.28 15.67 -14.87
C ILE A 245 7.21 16.70 -15.51
N ALA A 246 8.17 17.25 -14.73
CA ALA A 246 9.17 18.18 -15.25
C ALA A 246 10.09 17.54 -16.30
N ALA A 247 10.36 16.24 -16.20
CA ALA A 247 11.18 15.45 -17.11
C ALA A 247 10.50 15.07 -18.45
N SER A 248 9.46 15.78 -18.89
CA SER A 248 8.60 15.40 -20.04
C SER A 248 9.09 15.88 -21.41
N GLY A 249 10.38 16.18 -21.57
CA GLY A 249 10.93 16.62 -22.86
C GLY A 249 11.05 15.50 -23.90
N ALA A 250 11.23 15.89 -25.17
CA ALA A 250 11.30 14.99 -26.33
C ALA A 250 12.71 14.41 -26.59
N GLY A 251 13.70 14.74 -25.76
CA GLY A 251 15.07 14.26 -25.92
C GLY A 251 15.33 12.87 -25.33
N TRP A 252 16.34 12.17 -25.85
CA TRP A 252 16.81 10.90 -25.28
C TRP A 252 17.21 11.02 -23.79
N GLY A 253 17.77 12.16 -23.39
CA GLY A 253 18.12 12.44 -22.00
C GLY A 253 16.88 12.50 -21.09
N ASP A 254 15.83 13.18 -21.53
CA ASP A 254 14.56 13.30 -20.81
C ASP A 254 13.88 11.95 -20.67
N TRP A 255 13.96 11.10 -21.71
CA TRP A 255 13.45 9.73 -21.66
C TRP A 255 14.11 8.88 -20.57
N TRP A 256 15.44 8.87 -20.50
CA TRP A 256 16.17 8.11 -19.46
C TRP A 256 15.92 8.66 -18.06
N LEU A 257 15.82 10.00 -17.92
CA LEU A 257 15.47 10.66 -16.67
C LEU A 257 14.06 10.24 -16.23
N ALA A 258 13.07 10.34 -17.13
CA ALA A 258 11.69 9.95 -16.90
C ALA A 258 11.59 8.47 -16.48
N LEU A 259 12.28 7.57 -17.19
CA LEU A 259 12.36 6.15 -16.85
C LEU A 259 12.94 5.96 -15.44
N GLY A 260 14.10 6.57 -15.16
CA GLY A 260 14.79 6.47 -13.88
C GLY A 260 13.95 6.96 -12.71
N VAL A 261 13.28 8.11 -12.86
CA VAL A 261 12.37 8.65 -11.83
C VAL A 261 11.17 7.73 -11.62
N THR A 262 10.60 7.14 -12.67
CA THR A 262 9.53 6.14 -12.53
C THR A 262 10.00 4.92 -11.72
N GLN A 263 11.23 4.43 -11.94
CA GLN A 263 11.77 3.32 -11.14
C GLN A 263 11.99 3.72 -9.67
N LEU A 264 12.43 4.95 -9.40
CA LEU A 264 12.57 5.48 -8.05
C LEU A 264 11.21 5.58 -7.34
N ILE A 265 10.14 5.96 -8.04
CA ILE A 265 8.77 5.97 -7.50
C ILE A 265 8.35 4.56 -7.08
N THR A 266 8.63 3.55 -7.91
CA THR A 266 8.33 2.14 -7.60
C THR A 266 9.08 1.66 -6.36
N LEU A 267 10.36 2.01 -6.24
CA LEU A 267 11.19 1.71 -5.07
C LEU A 267 10.70 2.44 -3.81
N ALA A 268 10.32 3.72 -3.92
CA ALA A 268 9.75 4.49 -2.82
C ALA A 268 8.45 3.86 -2.30
N GLY A 269 7.60 3.34 -3.19
CA GLY A 269 6.40 2.57 -2.81
C GLY A 269 6.73 1.29 -2.03
N GLY A 270 7.77 0.55 -2.43
CA GLY A 270 8.23 -0.64 -1.70
C GLY A 270 8.80 -0.29 -0.33
N TRP A 271 9.61 0.76 -0.27
CA TRP A 271 10.19 1.28 0.97
C TRP A 271 9.11 1.73 1.95
N LEU A 272 8.11 2.49 1.49
CA LEU A 272 6.98 2.94 2.30
C LEU A 272 6.28 1.77 3.00
N ARG A 273 5.97 0.71 2.24
CA ARG A 273 5.30 -0.48 2.79
C ARG A 273 6.17 -1.21 3.80
N LEU A 274 7.45 -1.38 3.51
CA LEU A 274 8.38 -2.05 4.42
C LEU A 274 8.63 -1.22 5.69
N ALA A 275 8.73 0.11 5.58
CA ALA A 275 8.91 1.02 6.69
C ALA A 275 7.72 0.97 7.65
N ARG A 276 6.50 0.99 7.09
CA ARG A 276 5.29 0.82 7.89
C ARG A 276 5.28 -0.52 8.62
N LEU A 277 5.62 -1.60 7.92
CA LEU A 277 5.66 -2.94 8.52
C LEU A 277 6.68 -3.02 9.67
N GLN A 278 7.87 -2.43 9.50
CA GLN A 278 8.91 -2.33 10.53
C GLN A 278 8.49 -1.51 11.76
N VAL A 279 7.77 -0.40 11.54
CA VAL A 279 7.26 0.45 12.62
C VAL A 279 6.16 -0.28 13.40
N LEU A 280 5.23 -0.92 12.70
CA LEU A 280 4.18 -1.70 13.35
C LEU A 280 4.72 -2.95 14.06
N ALA A 281 5.78 -3.57 13.55
CA ALA A 281 6.44 -4.70 14.21
C ALA A 281 7.03 -4.28 15.57
N GLN A 282 7.68 -3.10 15.62
CA GLN A 282 8.15 -2.51 16.89
C GLN A 282 6.99 -2.27 17.87
N LEU A 283 5.85 -1.74 17.39
CA LEU A 283 4.66 -1.54 18.24
C LEU A 283 4.13 -2.86 18.82
N VAL A 284 4.16 -3.95 18.05
CA VAL A 284 3.74 -5.29 18.51
C VAL A 284 4.65 -5.80 19.62
N ASP A 285 5.97 -5.66 19.46
CA ASP A 285 6.94 -6.09 20.47
C ASP A 285 6.84 -5.26 21.75
N ASP A 286 6.68 -3.93 21.62
CA ASP A 286 6.53 -3.03 22.76
C ASP A 286 5.27 -3.32 23.59
N ASP A 287 4.14 -3.64 22.97
CA ASP A 287 2.93 -4.07 23.67
C ASP A 287 3.15 -5.38 24.44
N ALA A 288 3.85 -6.32 23.82
CA ALA A 288 4.08 -7.62 24.43
C ALA A 288 5.05 -7.54 25.61
N THR A 289 6.10 -6.71 25.53
CA THR A 289 7.03 -6.45 26.65
C THR A 289 6.31 -5.81 27.84
N ARG A 290 5.43 -4.82 27.59
CA ARG A 290 4.64 -4.20 28.66
C ARG A 290 3.74 -5.19 29.38
N ARG A 291 3.12 -6.12 28.64
CA ARG A 291 2.29 -7.17 29.23
C ARG A 291 3.08 -8.19 30.03
N ALA A 292 4.33 -8.47 29.65
CA ALA A 292 5.20 -9.32 30.46
C ALA A 292 5.51 -8.66 31.81
N ILE A 293 5.82 -7.36 31.81
CA ILE A 293 6.09 -6.58 33.02
C ILE A 293 4.85 -6.50 33.92
N GLU A 294 3.67 -6.21 33.35
CA GLU A 294 2.40 -6.17 34.11
C GLU A 294 2.08 -7.53 34.75
N ALA A 295 2.34 -8.63 34.04
CA ALA A 295 2.12 -9.97 34.56
C ALA A 295 3.14 -10.41 35.61
N GLU A 296 4.36 -9.87 35.58
CA GLU A 296 5.37 -10.07 36.63
C GLU A 296 5.04 -9.26 37.88
N ALA A 297 4.60 -8.00 37.72
CA ALA A 297 4.17 -7.16 38.85
C ALA A 297 3.01 -7.79 39.63
N TRP A 298 2.01 -8.32 38.92
CA TRP A 298 0.90 -9.03 39.54
C TRP A 298 1.34 -10.26 40.36
N ARG A 299 2.35 -11.01 39.88
CA ARG A 299 2.88 -12.18 40.61
C ARG A 299 3.63 -11.79 41.88
N TYR A 300 4.28 -10.62 41.90
CA TYR A 300 4.93 -10.13 43.12
C TYR A 300 3.90 -9.68 44.16
N ASP A 301 2.80 -9.05 43.74
CA ASP A 301 1.71 -8.64 44.64
C ASP A 301 0.95 -9.84 45.24
N GLU A 302 0.80 -10.96 44.51
CA GLU A 302 0.20 -12.20 45.06
C GLU A 302 1.13 -12.98 46.01
N ALA A 303 2.44 -12.73 45.94
CA ALA A 303 3.45 -13.41 46.76
C ALA A 303 3.81 -12.66 48.06
N ALA A 304 3.36 -11.42 48.20
CA ALA A 304 3.58 -10.56 49.37
C ALA A 304 2.39 -10.60 50.34
#